data_AF-A0A0G4G4J9-F1
#
_entry.id   AF-A0A0G4G4J9-F1
#
_cell.length_a   1.000
_cell.length_b   1.000
_cell.length_c   1.000
_cell.angle_alpha   90.00
_cell.angle_beta   90.00
_cell.angle_gamma   90.00
#
_symmetry.space_group_name_H-M   'P 1'
#
loop_
_entity.id
_entity.type
_entity.pdbx_description
1 polymer ?
#
loop_
_entity_poly.entity_id
_entity_poly.type
_entity_poly.pdbx_seq_one_letter_code
_entity_poly.pdbx_strand_id
1 'polypeptide(L)'
;MTTPVRLDVGGTEFKTAKSTLGRHPQTLLGQFVTNESTAEYQLIQQGQPVFIDADPSLFPYVLDFYRHGTPIFVDGSVDVRRVMRELHFFGIQLDRAQLQPPDEPETKPPKSETLRRLAKRFAELMLREDWLRKSVGQSVSGVPPLNFTQLLQEAITEVSEAEEYAQALKTSQEERGMFLVCVEAEVQNVKPRKDVQVRYAAVRPYVGNTDAVWLQYE
;
A
#
# COMPACT_ATOMS: atom_id res chain seq x y z
N MET A 1 16.16 -28.79 -12.72
CA MET A 1 14.82 -29.40 -12.75
C MET A 1 14.60 -30.10 -11.43
N THR A 2 13.65 -29.63 -10.60
CA THR A 2 13.35 -30.28 -9.30
C THR A 2 12.27 -31.33 -9.51
N THR A 3 12.51 -32.58 -9.11
CA THR A 3 11.50 -33.63 -9.15
C THR A 3 10.35 -33.29 -8.20
N PRO A 4 9.08 -33.36 -8.65
CA PRO A 4 7.93 -33.09 -7.80
C PRO A 4 7.69 -34.23 -6.81
N VAL A 5 7.39 -33.87 -5.57
CA VAL A 5 6.86 -34.73 -4.51
C VAL A 5 5.35 -34.67 -4.57
N ARG A 6 4.69 -35.83 -4.49
CA ARG A 6 3.23 -35.96 -4.46
C ARG A 6 2.79 -36.25 -3.03
N LEU A 7 1.87 -35.44 -2.52
CA LEU A 7 1.30 -35.59 -1.17
C LEU A 7 -0.21 -35.78 -1.32
N ASP A 8 -0.76 -36.80 -0.69
CA ASP A 8 -2.21 -37.00 -0.59
C ASP A 8 -2.65 -36.59 0.81
N VAL A 9 -3.29 -35.42 0.92
CA VAL A 9 -3.70 -34.82 2.20
C VAL A 9 -5.20 -35.00 2.35
N GLY A 10 -5.63 -35.91 3.21
CA GLY A 10 -7.05 -36.19 3.44
C GLY A 10 -7.84 -36.55 2.17
N GLY A 11 -7.19 -37.15 1.16
CA GLY A 11 -7.78 -37.48 -0.14
C GLY A 11 -7.56 -36.43 -1.24
N THR A 12 -6.87 -35.33 -0.95
CA THR A 12 -6.56 -34.26 -1.92
C THR A 12 -5.09 -34.31 -2.34
N GLU A 13 -4.82 -34.44 -3.64
CA GLU A 13 -3.44 -34.49 -4.16
C GLU A 13 -2.82 -33.07 -4.25
N PHE A 14 -1.70 -32.88 -3.56
CA PHE A 14 -0.80 -31.73 -3.67
C PHE A 14 0.52 -32.12 -4.31
N LYS A 15 1.13 -31.17 -5.02
CA LYS A 15 2.45 -31.31 -5.64
C LYS A 15 3.35 -30.16 -5.25
N THR A 16 4.57 -30.47 -4.84
CA THR A 16 5.60 -29.47 -4.50
C THR A 16 6.99 -29.98 -4.85
N ALA A 17 8.00 -29.13 -4.85
CA ALA A 17 9.38 -29.57 -5.13
C ALA A 17 10.00 -30.23 -3.88
N LYS A 18 10.83 -31.27 -4.08
CA LYS A 18 11.64 -31.86 -2.99
C LYS A 18 12.46 -30.80 -2.26
N SER A 19 13.02 -29.83 -2.99
CA SER A 19 13.78 -28.71 -2.44
C SER A 19 12.95 -27.76 -1.57
N THR A 20 11.65 -27.60 -1.84
CA THR A 20 10.76 -26.75 -1.03
C THR A 20 10.59 -27.34 0.37
N LEU A 21 10.27 -28.64 0.46
CA LEU A 21 10.14 -29.33 1.75
C LEU A 21 11.47 -29.36 2.51
N GLY A 22 12.58 -29.57 1.80
CA GLY A 22 13.93 -29.65 2.37
C GLY A 22 14.47 -28.33 2.95
N ARG A 23 13.78 -27.19 2.79
CA ARG A 23 14.18 -25.92 3.41
C ARG A 23 14.06 -25.93 4.92
N HIS A 24 13.17 -26.75 5.46
CA HIS A 24 12.93 -26.87 6.89
C HIS A 24 13.09 -28.34 7.31
N PRO A 25 14.31 -28.90 7.32
CA PRO A 25 14.53 -30.32 7.61
C PRO A 25 14.04 -30.75 9.00
N GLN A 26 13.93 -29.82 9.95
CA GLN A 26 13.46 -30.08 11.31
C GLN A 26 11.97 -30.38 11.44
N THR A 27 11.17 -30.11 10.39
CA THR A 27 9.72 -30.30 10.40
C THR A 27 9.34 -31.66 9.80
N LEU A 28 8.08 -32.08 9.97
CA LEU A 28 7.59 -33.40 9.53
C LEU A 28 7.79 -33.61 8.02
N LEU A 29 7.38 -32.67 7.17
CA LEU A 29 7.56 -32.82 5.71
C LEU A 29 9.01 -32.63 5.29
N GLY A 30 9.81 -31.88 6.05
CA GLY A 30 11.26 -31.79 5.82
C GLY A 30 11.90 -33.17 5.97
N GLN A 31 11.56 -33.89 7.04
CA GLN A 31 12.05 -35.24 7.28
C GLN A 31 11.70 -36.22 6.15
N PHE A 32 10.53 -36.10 5.53
CA PHE A 32 10.16 -36.94 4.38
C PHE A 32 11.14 -36.86 3.21
N VAL A 33 11.87 -35.74 3.07
CA VAL A 33 12.80 -35.54 1.96
C VAL A 33 14.27 -35.51 2.37
N THR A 34 14.57 -35.49 3.67
CA THR A 34 15.95 -35.46 4.18
C THR A 34 16.34 -36.70 4.98
N ASN A 35 15.39 -37.47 5.50
CA ASN A 35 15.68 -38.63 6.35
C ASN A 35 15.47 -39.94 5.60
N GLU A 36 16.57 -40.55 5.16
CA GLU A 36 16.56 -41.75 4.32
C GLU A 36 16.04 -43.00 5.03
N SER A 37 15.97 -42.99 6.37
CA SER A 37 15.44 -44.12 7.13
C SER A 37 13.91 -44.16 7.18
N THR A 38 13.23 -43.10 6.73
CA THR A 38 11.77 -43.01 6.76
C THR A 38 11.13 -43.74 5.58
N ALA A 39 9.93 -44.29 5.78
CA ALA A 39 9.18 -44.95 4.71
C ALA A 39 8.78 -43.92 3.64
N GLU A 40 8.43 -42.71 4.05
CA GLU A 40 8.01 -41.61 3.20
C GLU A 40 9.13 -41.17 2.26
N TYR A 41 10.37 -41.12 2.73
CA TYR A 41 11.51 -40.86 1.86
C TYR A 41 11.64 -41.89 0.75
N GLN A 42 11.47 -43.17 1.08
CA GLN A 42 11.55 -44.27 0.11
C GLN A 42 10.40 -44.19 -0.91
N LEU A 43 9.17 -43.90 -0.46
CA LEU A 43 8.01 -43.67 -1.34
C LEU A 43 8.28 -42.53 -2.31
N ILE A 44 8.83 -41.41 -1.82
CA ILE A 44 9.17 -40.25 -2.64
C ILE A 44 10.26 -40.59 -3.66
N GLN A 45 11.29 -41.35 -3.29
CA GLN A 45 12.32 -41.80 -4.24
C GLN A 45 11.74 -42.69 -5.35
N GLN A 46 10.69 -43.45 -5.05
CA GLN A 46 9.95 -44.28 -6.01
C GLN A 46 8.89 -43.50 -6.80
N GLY A 47 8.72 -42.19 -6.55
CA GLY A 47 7.71 -41.34 -7.20
C GLY A 47 6.28 -41.63 -6.76
N GLN A 48 6.11 -42.32 -5.62
CA GLN A 48 4.80 -42.65 -5.05
C GLN A 48 4.27 -41.50 -4.18
N PRO A 49 2.95 -41.29 -4.12
CA PRO A 49 2.36 -40.29 -3.24
C PRO A 49 2.49 -40.71 -1.78
N VAL A 50 2.74 -39.73 -0.90
CA VAL A 50 2.73 -39.92 0.55
C VAL A 50 1.38 -39.46 1.10
N PHE A 51 0.66 -40.36 1.78
CA PHE A 51 -0.61 -40.04 2.42
C PHE A 51 -0.40 -39.35 3.77
N ILE A 52 -1.19 -38.31 4.03
CA ILE A 52 -1.17 -37.50 5.25
C ILE A 52 -2.62 -37.32 5.71
N ASP A 53 -2.90 -37.75 6.94
CA ASP A 53 -4.20 -37.59 7.57
C ASP A 53 -4.35 -36.18 8.18
N ALA A 54 -4.58 -35.20 7.30
CA ALA A 54 -4.62 -33.77 7.63
C ALA A 54 -5.73 -33.06 6.84
N ASP A 55 -6.07 -31.83 7.25
CA ASP A 55 -7.15 -31.05 6.63
C ASP A 55 -6.66 -30.39 5.33
N PRO A 56 -7.13 -30.84 4.14
CA PRO A 56 -6.66 -30.29 2.87
C PRO A 56 -7.02 -28.81 2.69
N SER A 57 -8.03 -28.29 3.40
CA SER A 57 -8.41 -26.87 3.31
C SER A 57 -7.41 -25.93 3.99
N LEU A 58 -6.62 -26.43 4.95
CA LEU A 58 -5.63 -25.66 5.69
C LEU A 58 -4.20 -25.93 5.24
N PHE A 59 -3.98 -27.04 4.53
CA PHE A 59 -2.67 -27.44 4.01
C PHE A 59 -1.97 -26.39 3.13
N PRO A 60 -2.66 -25.50 2.37
CA PRO A 60 -2.00 -24.41 1.67
C PRO A 60 -1.14 -23.52 2.57
N TYR A 61 -1.59 -23.20 3.79
CA TYR A 61 -0.81 -22.40 4.75
C TYR A 61 0.45 -23.12 5.23
N VAL A 62 0.38 -24.47 5.34
CA VAL A 62 1.54 -25.30 5.65
C VAL A 62 2.55 -25.22 4.51
N LEU A 63 2.11 -25.35 3.25
CA LEU A 63 3.00 -25.22 2.09
C LEU A 63 3.59 -23.82 1.95
N ASP A 64 2.83 -22.77 2.26
CA ASP A 64 3.31 -21.40 2.19
C ASP A 64 4.44 -21.14 3.18
N PHE A 65 4.40 -21.76 4.37
CA PHE A 65 5.57 -21.78 5.26
C PHE A 65 6.81 -22.36 4.59
N TYR A 66 6.73 -23.52 3.93
CA TYR A 66 7.89 -24.09 3.23
C TYR A 66 8.35 -23.25 2.03
N ARG A 67 7.45 -22.47 1.41
CA ARG A 67 7.77 -21.65 0.23
C ARG A 67 8.35 -20.28 0.59
N HIS A 68 7.85 -19.65 1.65
CA HIS A 68 8.12 -18.25 1.96
C HIS A 68 8.65 -18.04 3.38
N GLY A 69 8.53 -19.04 4.26
CA GLY A 69 8.86 -18.90 5.67
C GLY A 69 7.79 -18.11 6.41
N THR A 70 8.22 -17.13 7.19
CA THR A 70 7.33 -16.25 7.96
C THR A 70 7.48 -14.80 7.50
N PRO A 71 6.42 -13.98 7.53
CA PRO A 71 5.08 -14.30 8.03
C PRO A 71 4.27 -15.19 7.09
N ILE A 72 3.27 -15.89 7.64
CA ILE A 72 2.26 -16.61 6.85
C ILE A 72 1.01 -15.73 6.80
N PHE A 73 0.50 -15.52 5.59
CA PHE A 73 -0.69 -14.75 5.37
C PHE A 73 -1.94 -15.62 5.43
N VAL A 74 -2.86 -15.31 6.36
CA VAL A 74 -4.06 -16.09 6.65
C VAL A 74 -5.30 -15.26 6.36
N ASP A 75 -6.14 -15.74 5.45
CA ASP A 75 -7.39 -15.08 5.06
C ASP A 75 -8.28 -14.80 6.28
N GLY A 76 -8.90 -13.62 6.32
CA GLY A 76 -9.74 -13.20 7.45
C GLY A 76 -10.96 -14.08 7.72
N SER A 77 -11.39 -14.87 6.72
CA SER A 77 -12.46 -15.86 6.87
C SER A 77 -12.03 -17.15 7.58
N VAL A 78 -10.72 -17.40 7.72
CA VAL A 78 -10.18 -18.62 8.30
C VAL A 78 -9.89 -18.43 9.80
N ASP A 79 -10.35 -19.39 10.61
CA ASP A 79 -10.01 -19.39 12.05
C ASP A 79 -8.51 -19.69 12.24
N VAL A 80 -7.76 -18.65 12.60
CA VAL A 80 -6.31 -18.70 12.87
C VAL A 80 -5.92 -19.82 13.84
N ARG A 81 -6.79 -20.18 14.80
CA ARG A 81 -6.49 -21.27 15.75
C ARG A 81 -6.43 -22.63 15.06
N ARG A 82 -7.24 -22.85 14.01
CA ARG A 82 -7.19 -24.07 13.21
C ARG A 82 -5.88 -24.13 12.43
N VAL A 83 -5.45 -23.01 11.84
CA VAL A 83 -4.18 -22.91 11.12
C VAL A 83 -3.00 -23.19 12.06
N MET A 84 -2.98 -22.59 13.25
CA MET A 84 -1.93 -22.85 14.25
C MET A 84 -1.87 -24.33 14.66
N ARG A 85 -3.03 -24.97 14.87
CA ARG A 85 -3.10 -26.40 15.20
C ARG A 85 -2.53 -27.25 14.07
N GLU A 86 -2.85 -26.91 12.82
CA GLU A 86 -2.35 -27.61 11.64
C GLU A 86 -0.82 -27.47 11.51
N LEU A 87 -0.30 -26.24 11.63
CA LEU A 87 1.14 -25.99 11.61
C LEU A 87 1.87 -26.80 12.70
N HIS A 88 1.30 -26.87 13.90
CA HIS A 88 1.85 -27.66 15.00
C HIS A 88 1.93 -29.15 14.66
N PHE A 89 0.90 -29.73 14.01
CA PHE A 89 0.93 -31.11 13.55
C PHE A 89 2.11 -31.40 12.61
N PHE A 90 2.45 -30.45 11.74
CA PHE A 90 3.60 -30.57 10.84
C PHE A 90 4.95 -30.24 11.50
N GLY A 91 5.00 -30.03 12.82
CA GLY A 91 6.21 -29.66 13.55
C GLY A 91 6.66 -28.22 13.33
N ILE A 92 5.76 -27.35 12.85
CA ILE A 92 6.03 -25.93 12.63
C ILE A 92 5.59 -25.15 13.88
N GLN A 93 6.57 -24.65 14.63
CA GLN A 93 6.33 -23.85 15.84
C GLN A 93 6.39 -22.36 15.49
N LEU A 94 5.23 -21.69 15.51
CA LEU A 94 5.11 -20.27 15.22
C LEU A 94 4.25 -19.56 16.27
N ASP A 95 4.60 -18.32 16.56
CA ASP A 95 3.79 -17.41 17.36
C ASP A 95 2.67 -16.79 16.52
N ARG A 96 1.58 -16.42 17.18
CA ARG A 96 0.44 -15.75 16.52
C ARG A 96 0.84 -14.48 15.77
N ALA A 97 1.87 -13.76 16.22
CA ALA A 97 2.40 -12.57 15.56
C ALA A 97 3.01 -12.85 14.17
N GLN A 98 3.34 -14.10 13.87
CA GLN A 98 3.87 -14.55 12.58
C GLN A 98 2.75 -14.95 11.60
N LEU A 99 1.49 -14.92 12.05
CA LEU A 99 0.31 -15.10 11.21
C LEU A 99 -0.34 -13.73 10.99
N GLN A 100 -0.30 -13.26 9.76
CA GLN A 100 -0.77 -11.93 9.38
C GLN A 100 -1.97 -12.06 8.45
N PRO A 101 -2.92 -11.11 8.41
CA PRO A 101 -3.88 -11.05 7.32
C PRO A 101 -3.11 -10.88 6.00
N PRO A 102 -3.63 -11.36 4.84
CA PRO A 102 -3.00 -11.08 3.56
C PRO A 102 -2.76 -9.58 3.45
N ASP A 103 -1.63 -9.19 2.88
CA ASP A 103 -1.41 -7.82 2.50
C ASP A 103 -2.62 -7.41 1.67
N GLU A 104 -3.49 -6.54 2.22
CA GLU A 104 -4.51 -5.90 1.40
C GLU A 104 -3.73 -5.25 0.26
N PRO A 105 -4.08 -5.51 -1.02
CA PRO A 105 -3.38 -4.86 -2.12
C PRO A 105 -3.44 -3.37 -1.81
N GLU A 106 -2.29 -2.70 -1.68
CA GLU A 106 -2.20 -1.29 -1.28
C GLU A 106 -3.34 -0.51 -1.92
N THR A 107 -4.44 -0.31 -1.20
CA THR A 107 -5.59 0.36 -1.79
C THR A 107 -5.14 1.80 -1.82
N LYS A 108 -4.73 2.25 -3.02
CA LYS A 108 -4.40 3.65 -3.23
C LYS A 108 -5.48 4.47 -2.53
N PRO A 109 -5.12 5.43 -1.67
CA PRO A 109 -6.11 6.23 -0.97
C PRO A 109 -7.12 6.75 -2.00
N PRO A 110 -8.44 6.68 -1.72
CA PRO A 110 -9.46 7.01 -2.69
C PRO A 110 -9.15 8.38 -3.31
N LYS A 111 -9.42 8.56 -4.62
CA LYS A 111 -9.08 9.79 -5.36
C LYS A 111 -9.47 11.05 -4.58
N SER A 112 -10.63 11.03 -3.90
CA SER A 112 -11.10 12.12 -3.03
C SER A 112 -10.18 12.43 -1.85
N GLU A 113 -9.66 11.41 -1.16
CA GLU A 113 -8.72 11.59 -0.03
C GLU A 113 -7.37 12.09 -0.52
N THR A 114 -6.84 11.51 -1.60
CA THR A 114 -5.57 11.93 -2.20
C THR A 114 -5.63 13.38 -2.70
N LEU A 115 -6.72 13.74 -3.41
CA LEU A 115 -6.95 15.12 -3.84
C LEU A 115 -7.15 16.08 -2.68
N ARG A 116 -7.78 15.65 -1.59
CA ARG A 116 -7.93 16.48 -0.38
C ARG A 116 -6.59 16.73 0.31
N ARG A 117 -5.76 15.69 0.46
CA ARG A 117 -4.39 15.82 1.00
C ARG A 117 -3.56 16.76 0.14
N LEU A 118 -3.63 16.61 -1.19
CA LEU A 118 -2.98 17.50 -2.13
C LEU A 118 -3.49 18.94 -2.01
N ALA A 119 -4.81 19.14 -1.93
CA ALA A 119 -5.44 20.45 -1.81
C ALA A 119 -5.01 21.17 -0.54
N LYS A 120 -4.91 20.45 0.58
CA LYS A 120 -4.39 20.97 1.84
C LYS A 120 -2.93 21.42 1.72
N ARG A 121 -2.06 20.60 1.13
CA ARG A 121 -0.65 20.99 0.91
C ARG A 121 -0.54 22.20 -0.02
N PHE A 122 -1.33 22.22 -1.08
CA PHE A 122 -1.40 23.34 -2.01
C PHE A 122 -1.84 24.63 -1.30
N ALA A 123 -2.89 24.58 -0.47
CA ALA A 123 -3.36 25.69 0.36
C ALA A 123 -2.28 26.19 1.32
N GLU A 124 -1.58 25.29 2.01
CA GLU A 124 -0.48 25.67 2.90
C GLU A 124 0.67 26.36 2.16
N LEU A 125 1.04 25.88 0.96
CA LEU A 125 2.06 26.50 0.12
C LEU A 125 1.66 27.90 -0.34
N MET A 126 0.39 28.08 -0.74
CA MET A 126 -0.15 29.41 -1.10
C MET A 126 -0.03 30.42 0.05
N LEU A 127 -0.09 29.96 1.29
CA LEU A 127 -0.04 30.78 2.49
C LEU A 127 1.38 30.96 3.07
N ARG A 128 2.43 30.35 2.48
CA ARG A 128 3.82 30.53 2.94
C ARG A 128 4.33 31.93 2.61
N GLU A 129 4.96 32.61 3.57
CA GLU A 129 5.53 33.96 3.40
C GLU A 129 6.55 34.04 2.25
N ASP A 130 7.35 33.00 2.03
CA ASP A 130 8.34 32.95 0.97
C ASP A 130 7.71 33.00 -0.44
N TRP A 131 6.54 32.39 -0.60
CA TRP A 131 5.75 32.44 -1.83
C TRP A 131 5.13 33.83 -2.04
N LEU A 132 4.61 34.44 -0.98
CA LEU A 132 4.08 35.81 -1.00
C LEU A 132 5.19 36.85 -1.28
N ARG A 133 6.41 36.65 -0.77
CA ARG A 133 7.56 37.54 -1.04
C ARG A 133 8.14 37.36 -2.44
N LYS A 134 8.24 36.13 -2.94
CA LYS A 134 8.70 35.83 -4.29
C LYS A 134 7.76 36.38 -5.36
N SER A 135 6.47 36.52 -5.06
CA SER A 135 5.52 37.11 -5.99
C SER A 135 5.58 38.65 -5.96
N VAL A 136 5.71 39.30 -4.80
CA VAL A 136 5.62 40.77 -4.60
C VAL A 136 6.76 41.62 -5.22
N GLY A 137 7.67 41.00 -5.98
CA GLY A 137 8.78 41.67 -6.67
C GLY A 137 8.43 42.42 -7.96
N GLN A 138 7.32 43.17 -8.05
CA GLN A 138 7.13 44.32 -8.98
C GLN A 138 5.72 44.97 -8.82
N SER A 139 5.72 46.12 -8.14
CA SER A 139 4.75 47.25 -8.16
C SER A 139 3.26 47.11 -7.78
N VAL A 140 2.91 47.95 -6.79
CA VAL A 140 1.73 48.86 -6.65
C VAL A 140 0.36 48.31 -7.08
N SER A 141 -0.48 48.00 -6.07
CA SER A 141 -1.87 47.53 -6.15
C SER A 141 -2.07 46.14 -6.77
N GLY A 142 -2.35 45.15 -5.92
CA GLY A 142 -2.71 43.80 -6.34
C GLY A 142 -1.58 42.80 -6.10
N VAL A 143 -1.90 41.73 -5.37
CA VAL A 143 -0.97 40.62 -5.15
C VAL A 143 -0.76 39.89 -6.48
N PRO A 144 0.47 39.74 -6.97
CA PRO A 144 0.74 39.11 -8.27
C PRO A 144 0.33 37.63 -8.28
N PRO A 145 -0.01 37.09 -9.47
CA PRO A 145 -0.55 35.76 -9.58
C PRO A 145 0.49 34.70 -9.24
N LEU A 146 0.09 33.71 -8.46
CA LEU A 146 0.89 32.52 -8.20
C LEU A 146 0.86 31.60 -9.44
N ASN A 147 1.97 30.92 -9.74
CA ASN A 147 1.99 29.93 -10.83
C ASN A 147 1.39 28.59 -10.35
N PHE A 148 0.24 28.21 -10.93
CA PHE A 148 -0.47 26.99 -10.56
C PHE A 148 0.40 25.74 -10.72
N THR A 149 1.05 25.61 -11.88
CA THR A 149 1.84 24.43 -12.23
C THR A 149 3.04 24.24 -11.30
N GLN A 150 3.69 25.34 -10.89
CA GLN A 150 4.83 25.31 -9.97
C GLN A 150 4.38 24.94 -8.55
N LEU A 151 3.30 25.53 -8.05
CA LEU A 151 2.73 25.19 -6.75
C LEU A 151 2.24 23.75 -6.70
N LEU A 152 1.59 23.29 -7.77
CA LEU A 152 1.11 21.92 -7.90
C LEU A 152 2.28 20.95 -7.84
N GLN A 153 3.38 21.23 -8.55
CA GLN A 153 4.56 20.38 -8.54
C GLN A 153 5.17 20.30 -7.14
N GLU A 154 5.30 21.43 -6.44
CA GLU A 154 5.81 21.44 -5.05
C GLU A 154 4.87 20.69 -4.10
N ALA A 155 3.55 20.83 -4.26
CA ALA A 155 2.58 20.07 -3.46
C ALA A 155 2.68 18.54 -3.71
N ILE A 156 2.87 18.12 -4.97
CA ILE A 156 3.00 16.71 -5.33
C ILE A 156 4.30 16.10 -4.79
N THR A 157 5.40 16.87 -4.68
CA THR A 157 6.63 16.33 -4.05
C THR A 157 6.41 15.86 -2.61
N GLU A 158 5.42 16.44 -1.91
CA GLU A 158 5.03 16.04 -0.56
C GLU A 158 3.83 15.08 -0.51
N VAL A 159 3.10 14.91 -1.62
CA VAL A 159 1.97 13.98 -1.78
C VAL A 159 2.19 13.18 -3.07
N SER A 160 3.19 12.30 -3.06
CA SER A 160 3.66 11.59 -4.26
C SER A 160 2.58 10.72 -4.91
N GLU A 161 1.60 10.25 -4.12
CA GLU A 161 0.45 9.48 -4.61
C GLU A 161 -0.43 10.30 -5.57
N ALA A 162 -0.35 11.63 -5.52
CA ALA A 162 -1.11 12.52 -6.37
C ALA A 162 -0.49 12.76 -7.77
N GLU A 163 0.71 12.23 -8.05
CA GLU A 163 1.37 12.36 -9.36
C GLU A 163 0.48 11.82 -10.50
N GLU A 164 -0.30 10.77 -10.23
CA GLU A 164 -1.27 10.20 -11.18
C GLU A 164 -2.33 11.23 -11.64
N TYR A 165 -2.65 12.23 -10.81
CA TYR A 165 -3.62 13.27 -11.13
C TYR A 165 -2.97 14.54 -11.69
N ALA A 166 -1.63 14.64 -11.65
CA ALA A 166 -0.90 15.85 -12.02
C ALA A 166 -1.21 16.29 -13.45
N GLN A 167 -1.21 15.34 -14.39
CA GLN A 167 -1.45 15.63 -15.80
C GLN A 167 -2.88 16.15 -16.02
N ALA A 168 -3.88 15.54 -15.39
CA ALA A 168 -5.27 15.93 -15.53
C ALA A 168 -5.55 17.30 -14.91
N LEU A 169 -4.95 17.62 -13.76
CA LEU A 169 -5.00 18.95 -13.15
C LEU A 169 -4.29 20.03 -13.99
N LYS A 170 -3.25 19.65 -14.75
CA LYS A 170 -2.53 20.55 -15.67
C LYS A 170 -3.26 20.78 -16.99
N THR A 171 -3.99 19.80 -17.53
CA THR A 171 -4.59 19.92 -18.87
C THR A 171 -6.10 20.12 -18.89
N SER A 172 -6.83 19.64 -17.88
CA SER A 172 -8.29 19.75 -17.80
C SER A 172 -8.71 20.95 -16.94
N GLN A 173 -9.41 21.90 -17.55
CA GLN A 173 -9.96 23.06 -16.84
C GLN A 173 -11.02 22.64 -15.81
N GLU A 174 -11.79 21.59 -16.10
CA GLU A 174 -12.82 21.07 -15.20
C GLU A 174 -12.20 20.41 -13.96
N GLU A 175 -11.20 19.52 -14.15
CA GLU A 175 -10.53 18.89 -13.01
C GLU A 175 -9.78 19.92 -12.15
N ARG A 176 -9.13 20.88 -12.81
CA ARG A 176 -8.48 22.00 -12.12
C ARG A 176 -9.47 22.82 -11.30
N GLY A 177 -10.63 23.15 -11.88
CA GLY A 177 -11.69 23.89 -11.18
C GLY A 177 -12.19 23.16 -9.94
N MET A 178 -12.49 21.86 -10.06
CA MET A 178 -12.93 21.04 -8.93
C MET A 178 -11.88 20.93 -7.83
N PHE A 179 -10.60 20.76 -8.20
CA PHE A 179 -9.50 20.74 -7.25
C PHE A 179 -9.37 22.08 -6.50
N LEU A 180 -9.50 23.20 -7.20
CA LEU A 180 -9.39 24.53 -6.62
C LEU A 180 -10.54 24.85 -5.63
N VAL A 181 -11.73 24.28 -5.83
CA VAL A 181 -12.81 24.31 -4.83
C VAL A 181 -12.40 23.58 -3.55
N CYS A 182 -11.73 22.43 -3.66
CA CYS A 182 -11.19 21.72 -2.49
C CYS A 182 -10.08 22.52 -1.80
N VAL A 183 -9.21 23.19 -2.56
CA VAL A 183 -8.16 24.08 -2.01
C VAL A 183 -8.79 25.22 -1.23
N GLU A 184 -9.83 25.87 -1.76
CA GLU A 184 -10.54 26.95 -1.06
C GLU A 184 -11.09 26.49 0.29
N ALA A 185 -11.71 25.31 0.33
CA ALA A 185 -12.21 24.72 1.57
C ALA A 185 -11.07 24.45 2.57
N GLU A 186 -9.90 23.97 2.11
CA GLU A 186 -8.75 23.72 2.99
C GLU A 186 -8.10 25.03 3.46
N VAL A 187 -8.01 26.08 2.63
CA VAL A 187 -7.52 27.42 3.01
C VAL A 187 -8.33 27.99 4.18
N GLN A 188 -9.66 27.82 4.18
CA GLN A 188 -10.53 28.25 5.28
C GLN A 188 -10.29 27.48 6.57
N ASN A 189 -9.78 26.24 6.49
CA ASN A 189 -9.48 25.37 7.63
C ASN A 189 -8.04 25.53 8.17
N VAL A 190 -7.12 26.11 7.40
CA VAL A 190 -5.75 26.38 7.84
C VAL A 190 -5.77 27.56 8.84
N LYS A 191 -5.49 27.26 10.12
CA LYS A 191 -5.31 28.28 11.16
C LYS A 191 -4.05 29.11 10.85
N PRO A 192 -4.12 30.46 10.85
CA PRO A 192 -2.94 31.27 10.62
C PRO A 192 -2.03 31.20 11.85
N ARG A 193 -0.70 31.29 11.65
CA ARG A 193 0.25 31.47 12.76
C ARG A 193 -0.05 32.79 13.47
N LYS A 194 0.11 32.82 14.81
CA LYS A 194 -0.31 33.92 15.72
C LYS A 194 0.30 35.29 15.38
N ASP A 195 1.34 35.28 14.58
CA ASP A 195 2.22 36.37 14.17
C ASP A 195 1.88 36.94 12.77
N VAL A 196 0.91 36.33 12.07
CA VAL A 196 0.44 36.79 10.76
C VAL A 196 -1.02 37.19 10.86
N GLN A 197 -1.30 38.50 10.84
CA GLN A 197 -2.64 38.99 10.51
C GLN A 197 -2.91 38.71 9.03
N VAL A 198 -3.31 37.48 8.72
CA VAL A 198 -3.86 37.17 7.40
C VAL A 198 -5.23 37.85 7.36
N ARG A 199 -5.33 38.96 6.63
CA ARG A 199 -6.63 39.49 6.22
C ARG A 199 -7.25 38.44 5.32
N TYR A 200 -8.08 37.58 5.90
CA TYR A 200 -8.88 36.63 5.13
C TYR A 200 -9.81 37.45 4.26
N ALA A 201 -9.57 37.41 2.97
CA ALA A 201 -10.64 37.64 2.04
C ALA A 201 -10.76 36.44 1.13
N ALA A 202 -11.97 36.26 0.64
CA ALA A 202 -12.37 35.09 -0.11
C ALA A 202 -11.32 34.76 -1.18
N VAL A 203 -10.60 33.65 -0.97
CA VAL A 203 -9.70 33.11 -2.00
C VAL A 203 -10.61 32.50 -3.04
N ARG A 204 -11.00 33.31 -4.03
CA ARG A 204 -11.65 32.82 -5.24
C ARG A 204 -10.54 32.50 -6.24
N PRO A 205 -10.15 31.23 -6.41
CA PRO A 205 -9.27 30.85 -7.49
C PRO A 205 -9.96 31.18 -8.82
N TYR A 206 -9.63 32.33 -9.40
CA TYR A 206 -10.15 32.72 -10.71
C TYR A 206 -9.40 31.93 -11.77
N VAL A 207 -10.09 30.97 -12.41
CA VAL A 207 -9.55 30.23 -13.55
C VAL A 207 -9.68 31.11 -14.80
N GLY A 208 -8.76 32.05 -14.96
CA GLY A 208 -8.50 32.65 -16.26
C GLY A 208 -7.85 31.62 -17.19
N ASN A 209 -7.79 31.92 -18.49
CA ASN A 209 -7.09 31.09 -19.51
C ASN A 209 -5.55 31.07 -19.33
N THR A 210 -5.06 31.37 -18.13
CA THR A 210 -3.67 31.56 -17.77
C THR A 210 -3.31 30.64 -16.60
N ASP A 211 -2.05 30.21 -16.52
CA ASP A 211 -1.48 29.36 -15.45
C ASP A 211 -1.38 30.08 -14.08
N ALA A 212 -2.20 31.11 -13.89
CA ALA A 212 -2.18 32.06 -12.80
C ALA A 212 -3.28 31.73 -11.76
N VAL A 213 -2.90 31.67 -10.49
CA VAL A 213 -3.82 31.58 -9.34
C VAL A 213 -3.77 32.89 -8.58
N TRP A 214 -4.94 33.46 -8.32
CA TRP A 214 -5.05 34.73 -7.61
C TRP A 214 -5.54 34.53 -6.18
N LEU A 215 -4.96 35.30 -5.27
CA LEU A 215 -5.48 35.52 -3.93
C LEU A 215 -6.17 36.89 -3.93
N GLN A 216 -7.48 36.94 -3.74
CA GLN A 216 -8.19 38.20 -3.53
C GLN A 216 -8.15 38.55 -2.04
N TYR A 217 -7.84 39.82 -1.75
CA TYR A 217 -7.86 40.43 -0.43
C TYR A 217 -8.87 41.60 -0.47
N GLU A 218 -9.89 41.57 0.37
CA GLU A 218 -10.84 42.65 0.69
C GLU A 218 -10.32 43.44 1.89
#